data_AF-A0A5N6XNX3-F1
#
_entry.id   AF-A0A5N6XNX3-F1
#
_cell.length_a   1.000
_cell.length_b   1.000
_cell.length_c   1.000
_cell.angle_alpha   90.00
_cell.angle_beta   90.00
_cell.angle_gamma   90.00
#
_symmetry.space_group_name_H-M   'P 1'
#
loop_
_entity.id
_entity.type
_entity.pdbx_description
1 polymer ?
#
loop_
_entity_poly.entity_id
_entity_poly.type
_entity_poly.pdbx_seq_one_letter_code
_entity_poly.pdbx_strand_id
1 'polypeptide(L)'
;MTITCEDGFMLKPHLLSLNGYPLPQCEPAPERARQIDITLTEVVKMLQQQVTKAWRERSIEVVADFRSVQFKEADVKNNVKQKIESIAKVDLDAVWGEALRKGEAEGKLIRDSMSKSLILASTPNKLAITGWVQVTLSALLGLD
;
A
#
# COMPACT_ATOMS: atom_id res chain seq x y z
N MET A 1 3.33 -18.87 27.88
CA MET A 1 2.17 -19.53 27.24
C MET A 1 1.41 -18.45 26.48
N THR A 2 1.40 -18.49 25.14
CA THR A 2 0.74 -17.48 24.31
C THR A 2 -0.75 -17.84 24.18
N ILE A 3 -1.65 -16.94 24.58
CA ILE A 3 -3.09 -17.14 24.42
C ILE A 3 -3.43 -16.79 22.97
N THR A 4 -3.96 -17.74 22.21
CA THR A 4 -4.38 -17.56 20.81
C THR A 4 -5.84 -17.11 20.77
N CYS A 5 -6.17 -16.18 19.88
CA CYS A 5 -7.56 -15.74 19.69
C CYS A 5 -8.27 -16.58 18.62
N GLU A 6 -7.72 -16.56 17.39
CA GLU A 6 -8.15 -17.26 16.18
C GLU A 6 -6.92 -17.46 15.28
N ASP A 7 -7.02 -18.27 14.22
CA ASP A 7 -5.89 -18.71 13.37
C ASP A 7 -4.91 -17.57 13.01
N GLY A 8 -3.67 -17.68 13.47
CA GLY A 8 -2.63 -16.69 13.18
C GLY A 8 -2.79 -15.34 13.90
N PHE A 9 -3.62 -15.23 14.94
CA PHE A 9 -3.71 -14.08 15.83
C PHE A 9 -3.42 -14.47 17.29
N MET A 10 -2.69 -13.61 17.99
CA MET A 10 -2.32 -13.78 19.39
C MET A 10 -2.89 -12.65 20.25
N LEU A 11 -3.27 -13.00 21.48
CA LEU A 11 -3.72 -12.02 22.45
C LEU A 11 -2.54 -11.14 22.86
N LYS A 12 -2.71 -9.82 22.77
CA LYS A 12 -1.72 -8.88 23.25
C LYS A 12 -1.57 -9.01 24.76
N PRO A 13 -0.33 -9.19 25.29
CA PRO A 13 -0.13 -9.23 26.74
C PRO A 13 -0.56 -7.90 27.37
N HIS A 14 -1.60 -7.91 28.19
CA HIS A 14 -2.02 -6.74 28.97
C HIS A 14 -1.47 -6.84 30.39
N LEU A 15 -0.63 -5.87 30.78
CA LEU A 15 0.04 -5.86 32.09
C LEU A 15 -0.88 -5.48 33.27
N LEU A 16 -2.10 -4.98 33.03
CA LEU A 16 -2.92 -4.33 34.06
C LEU A 16 -4.43 -4.63 33.97
N SER A 17 -4.82 -5.88 33.70
CA SER A 17 -6.25 -6.26 33.77
C SER A 17 -6.71 -6.49 35.22
N LEU A 18 -6.60 -5.46 36.08
CA LEU A 18 -7.17 -5.47 37.43
C LEU A 18 -8.55 -4.80 37.49
N ASN A 19 -8.94 -4.00 36.49
CA ASN A 19 -10.18 -3.20 36.54
C ASN A 19 -11.09 -3.34 35.29
N GLY A 20 -10.94 -4.40 34.49
CA GLY A 20 -11.90 -4.73 33.42
C GLY A 20 -11.88 -3.86 32.15
N TYR A 21 -10.94 -2.92 32.01
CA TYR A 21 -10.79 -2.08 30.81
C TYR A 21 -9.31 -1.81 30.51
N PRO A 22 -8.85 -1.90 29.23
CA PRO A 22 -9.56 -2.29 28.01
C PRO A 22 -9.63 -3.82 27.81
N LEU A 23 -10.60 -4.27 27.00
CA LEU A 23 -10.68 -5.66 26.56
C LEU A 23 -9.39 -6.07 25.83
N PRO A 24 -8.89 -7.30 26.05
CA PRO A 24 -7.67 -7.75 25.41
C PRO A 24 -7.84 -7.75 23.88
N GLN A 25 -6.88 -7.12 23.19
CA GLN A 25 -6.89 -7.02 21.74
C GLN A 25 -6.08 -8.17 21.12
N CYS A 26 -6.58 -8.69 20.01
CA CYS A 26 -5.87 -9.69 19.22
C CYS A 26 -5.03 -9.00 18.16
N GLU A 27 -3.74 -9.33 18.11
CA GLU A 27 -2.81 -8.85 17.09
C GLU A 27 -2.37 -10.03 16.20
N PRO A 28 -2.03 -9.79 14.92
CA PRO A 28 -1.54 -10.86 14.08
C PRO A 28 -0.28 -11.47 14.70
N ALA A 29 -0.24 -12.80 14.78
CA ALA A 29 0.97 -13.52 15.17
C ALA A 29 2.13 -13.11 14.24
N PRO A 30 3.40 -13.20 14.68
CA PRO A 30 4.54 -12.66 13.94
C PRO A 30 4.62 -13.10 12.47
N GLU A 31 4.30 -14.37 12.19
CA GLU A 31 4.30 -14.88 10.81
C GLU A 31 3.14 -14.32 9.98
N ARG A 32 1.92 -14.20 10.55
CA ARG A 32 0.79 -13.55 9.87
C ARG A 32 1.06 -12.07 9.64
N ALA A 33 1.64 -11.38 10.62
CA ALA A 33 2.06 -9.98 10.48
C ALA A 33 3.06 -9.81 9.34
N ARG A 34 4.07 -10.69 9.27
CA ARG A 34 5.06 -10.71 8.19
C ARG A 34 4.42 -10.96 6.82
N GLN A 35 3.47 -11.88 6.73
CA GLN A 35 2.74 -12.15 5.48
C GLN A 35 1.92 -10.95 5.02
N ILE A 36 1.20 -10.29 5.94
CA ILE A 36 0.48 -9.04 5.68
C ILE A 36 1.44 -7.97 5.13
N ASP A 37 2.64 -7.85 5.70
CA ASP A 37 3.64 -6.87 5.29
C ASP A 37 4.24 -7.15 3.91
N ILE A 38 4.53 -8.42 3.62
CA ILE A 38 4.99 -8.85 2.30
C ILE A 38 3.93 -8.53 1.25
N THR A 39 2.67 -8.87 1.53
CA THR A 39 1.55 -8.60 0.62
C THR A 39 1.36 -7.10 0.38
N LEU A 40 1.33 -6.28 1.43
CA LEU A 40 1.21 -4.83 1.30
C LEU A 40 2.37 -4.24 0.49
N THR A 41 3.60 -4.69 0.75
CA THR A 41 4.79 -4.22 0.04
C THR A 41 4.69 -4.48 -1.46
N GLU A 42 4.30 -5.69 -1.85
CA GLU A 42 4.19 -6.04 -3.27
C GLU A 42 2.99 -5.35 -3.96
N VAL A 43 1.88 -5.12 -3.25
CA VAL A 43 0.76 -4.31 -3.74
C VAL A 43 1.24 -2.89 -4.07
N VAL A 44 1.87 -2.21 -3.10
CA VAL A 44 2.35 -0.82 -3.27
C VAL A 44 3.37 -0.73 -4.40
N LYS A 45 4.33 -1.66 -4.44
CA LYS A 45 5.34 -1.72 -5.50
C LYS A 45 4.72 -1.93 -6.88
N MET A 46 3.72 -2.81 -7.02
CA MET A 46 3.03 -3.02 -8.28
C MET A 46 2.28 -1.75 -8.72
N LEU A 47 1.51 -1.14 -7.83
CA LEU A 47 0.79 0.10 -8.12
C LEU A 47 1.76 1.21 -8.54
N GLN A 48 2.87 1.37 -7.82
CA GLN A 48 3.91 2.34 -8.15
C GLN A 48 4.55 2.10 -9.52
N GLN A 49 4.84 0.84 -9.86
CA GLN A 49 5.37 0.46 -11.17
C GLN A 49 4.38 0.79 -12.30
N GLN A 50 3.10 0.47 -12.12
CA GLN A 50 2.07 0.71 -13.12
C GLN A 50 1.78 2.19 -13.31
N VAL A 51 1.70 2.95 -12.21
CA VAL A 51 1.60 4.42 -12.25
C VAL A 51 2.80 4.99 -13.00
N THR A 52 4.02 4.61 -12.63
CA THR A 52 5.24 5.09 -13.30
C THR A 52 5.26 4.74 -14.79
N LYS A 53 4.82 3.54 -15.16
CA LYS A 53 4.70 3.12 -16.56
C LYS A 53 3.70 3.97 -17.32
N ALA A 54 2.50 4.16 -16.77
CA ALA A 54 1.46 5.00 -17.36
C ALA A 54 1.91 6.45 -17.55
N TRP A 55 2.69 6.98 -16.60
CA TRP A 55 3.31 8.31 -16.73
C TRP A 55 4.38 8.39 -17.83
N ARG A 56 5.21 7.34 -17.99
CA ARG A 56 6.23 7.32 -19.05
C ARG A 56 5.64 7.16 -20.45
N GLU A 57 4.57 6.38 -20.58
CA GLU A 57 3.90 6.12 -21.86
C GLU A 57 3.06 7.33 -22.31
N ARG A 58 2.59 8.16 -21.38
CA ARG A 58 1.94 9.44 -21.68
C ARG A 58 2.97 10.57 -21.70
N SER A 59 3.66 10.75 -22.82
CA SER A 59 4.34 12.02 -23.10
C SER A 59 3.27 13.11 -23.33
N ILE A 60 3.27 14.17 -22.51
CA ILE A 60 2.49 15.42 -22.69
C ILE A 60 0.99 15.31 -22.32
N GLU A 61 0.64 15.74 -21.11
CA GLU A 61 -0.29 16.86 -20.83
C GLU A 61 -0.61 16.89 -19.33
N VAL A 62 -0.20 17.98 -18.69
CA VAL A 62 -0.75 18.58 -17.46
C VAL A 62 -1.19 17.60 -16.37
N VAL A 63 -0.33 17.45 -15.35
CA VAL A 63 -0.73 17.28 -13.93
C VAL A 63 -1.98 16.40 -13.74
N ALA A 64 -2.00 15.21 -14.32
CA ALA A 64 -3.01 14.22 -13.96
C ALA A 64 -2.64 13.77 -12.54
N ASP A 65 -3.39 14.27 -11.55
CA ASP A 65 -3.28 13.88 -10.15
C ASP A 65 -3.03 12.36 -10.06
N PHE A 66 -2.00 11.91 -9.34
CA PHE A 66 -1.65 10.48 -9.26
C PHE A 66 -2.84 9.63 -8.75
N ARG A 67 -3.80 10.28 -8.09
CA ARG A 67 -5.09 9.73 -7.68
C ARG A 67 -6.02 9.37 -8.84
N SER A 68 -5.75 9.83 -10.06
CA SER A 68 -6.55 9.58 -11.26
C SER A 68 -6.27 8.21 -11.90
N VAL A 69 -5.21 7.51 -11.47
CA VAL A 69 -4.87 6.18 -12.01
C VAL A 69 -5.41 5.10 -11.10
N GLN A 70 -6.54 4.53 -11.51
CA GLN A 70 -7.26 3.48 -10.78
C GLN A 70 -6.95 2.10 -11.38
N PHE A 71 -6.73 1.11 -10.52
CA PHE A 71 -6.50 -0.27 -10.92
C PHE A 71 -7.58 -1.17 -10.34
N LYS A 72 -8.12 -2.10 -11.12
CA LYS A 72 -9.08 -3.08 -10.59
C LYS A 72 -8.40 -3.93 -9.52
N GLU A 73 -9.05 -4.08 -8.37
CA GLU A 73 -8.49 -4.84 -7.24
C GLU A 73 -8.17 -6.29 -7.62
N ALA A 74 -9.05 -6.93 -8.40
CA ALA A 74 -8.84 -8.31 -8.87
C ALA A 74 -7.58 -8.46 -9.74
N ASP A 75 -7.30 -7.48 -10.62
CA ASP A 75 -6.10 -7.51 -11.47
C ASP A 75 -4.83 -7.32 -10.63
N VAL A 76 -4.88 -6.42 -9.64
CA VAL A 76 -3.78 -6.21 -8.69
C VAL A 76 -3.54 -7.49 -7.88
N LYS A 77 -4.60 -8.13 -7.38
CA LYS A 77 -4.52 -9.39 -6.64
C LYS A 77 -3.87 -10.50 -7.45
N ASN A 78 -4.30 -10.69 -8.70
CA ASN A 78 -3.74 -11.72 -9.58
C ASN A 78 -2.25 -11.50 -9.87
N ASN A 79 -1.86 -10.25 -10.14
CA ASN A 79 -0.46 -9.91 -10.38
C ASN A 79 0.42 -10.10 -9.14
N VAL A 80 -0.08 -9.68 -7.97
CA VAL A 80 0.62 -9.84 -6.69
C VAL A 80 0.75 -11.33 -6.34
N LYS A 81 -0.28 -12.14 -6.58
CA LYS A 81 -0.23 -13.60 -6.39
C LYS A 81 0.93 -14.23 -7.15
N GLN A 82 1.04 -13.94 -8.44
CA GLN A 82 2.12 -14.46 -9.29
C GLN A 82 3.52 -14.05 -8.79
N LYS A 83 3.67 -12.81 -8.29
CA LYS A 83 4.95 -12.34 -7.74
C LYS A 83 5.27 -12.98 -6.40
N ILE A 84 4.31 -13.04 -5.49
CA ILE A 84 4.52 -13.55 -4.13
C ILE A 84 4.79 -15.05 -4.15
N GLU A 85 4.09 -15.83 -4.97
CA GLU A 85 4.34 -17.28 -5.09
C GLU A 85 5.80 -17.60 -5.46
N SER A 86 6.48 -16.70 -6.17
CA SER A 86 7.91 -16.84 -6.49
C SER A 86 8.87 -16.48 -5.35
N ILE A 87 8.40 -15.77 -4.32
CA ILE A 87 9.23 -15.15 -3.25
C ILE A 87 8.93 -15.77 -1.88
N ALA A 88 7.67 -16.11 -1.59
CA ALA A 88 7.22 -16.59 -0.29
C ALA A 88 5.94 -17.42 -0.42
N LYS A 89 5.79 -18.43 0.44
CA LYS A 89 4.52 -19.16 0.60
C LYS A 89 3.58 -18.35 1.47
N VAL A 90 2.83 -17.45 0.86
CA VAL A 90 1.80 -16.64 1.51
C VAL A 90 0.43 -17.14 1.06
N ASP A 91 -0.47 -17.42 2.01
CA ASP A 91 -1.89 -17.58 1.70
C ASP A 91 -2.49 -16.20 1.43
N LEU A 92 -2.45 -15.79 0.16
CA LEU A 92 -2.88 -14.46 -0.23
C LEU A 92 -4.35 -14.20 0.09
N ASP A 93 -5.21 -15.22 -0.01
CA ASP A 93 -6.64 -15.06 0.26
C ASP A 93 -6.90 -14.78 1.74
N ALA A 94 -6.07 -15.35 2.63
CA ALA A 94 -6.16 -15.14 4.08
C ALA A 94 -5.61 -13.80 4.57
N VAL A 95 -4.74 -13.12 3.81
CA VAL A 95 -4.08 -11.86 4.25
C VAL A 95 -4.41 -10.64 3.40
N TRP A 96 -5.12 -10.82 2.28
CA TRP A 96 -5.39 -9.75 1.32
C TRP A 96 -6.16 -8.57 1.95
N GLY A 97 -7.25 -8.87 2.66
CA GLY A 97 -8.10 -7.85 3.27
C GLY A 97 -7.34 -7.03 4.32
N GLU A 98 -6.56 -7.70 5.15
CA GLU A 98 -5.75 -7.09 6.20
C GLU A 98 -4.61 -6.26 5.64
N ALA A 99 -3.96 -6.72 4.56
CA ALA A 99 -2.93 -5.96 3.87
C ALA A 99 -3.49 -4.67 3.27
N LEU A 100 -4.66 -4.71 2.62
CA LEU A 100 -5.31 -3.51 2.11
C LEU A 100 -5.71 -2.56 3.24
N ARG A 101 -6.36 -3.06 4.29
CA ARG A 101 -6.74 -2.24 5.46
C ARG A 101 -5.52 -1.58 6.13
N LYS A 102 -4.42 -2.32 6.24
CA LYS A 102 -3.15 -1.78 6.74
C LYS A 102 -2.62 -0.67 5.80
N GLY A 103 -2.67 -0.89 4.49
CA GLY A 103 -2.28 0.12 3.50
C GLY A 103 -3.13 1.39 3.55
N GLU A 104 -4.43 1.28 3.80
CA GLU A 104 -5.33 2.43 4.01
C GLU A 104 -4.98 3.18 5.29
N ALA A 105 -4.78 2.45 6.40
CA ALA A 105 -4.40 3.04 7.69
C ALA A 105 -3.04 3.75 7.64
N GLU A 106 -2.10 3.25 6.83
CA GLU A 106 -0.80 3.87 6.58
C GLU A 106 -0.83 4.98 5.52
N GLY A 107 -1.99 5.27 4.92
CA GLY A 107 -2.12 6.28 3.87
C GLY A 107 -1.31 5.96 2.61
N LYS A 108 -1.07 4.67 2.33
CA LYS A 108 -0.32 4.21 1.14
C LYS A 108 -1.22 3.94 -0.05
N LEU A 109 -2.46 3.52 0.20
CA LEU A 109 -3.43 3.22 -0.85
C LEU A 109 -4.82 3.70 -0.44
N ILE A 110 -5.67 3.93 -1.44
CA ILE A 110 -7.09 4.21 -1.29
C ILE A 110 -7.83 3.09 -2.00
N ARG A 111 -8.78 2.47 -1.31
CA ARG A 111 -9.69 1.49 -1.91
C ARG A 111 -11.02 2.14 -2.21
N ASP A 112 -11.45 2.09 -3.46
CA ASP A 112 -12.81 2.45 -3.82
C ASP A 112 -13.67 1.17 -3.81
N SER A 113 -14.52 1.07 -2.79
CA SER A 113 -15.42 -0.07 -2.61
C SER A 113 -16.51 -0.16 -3.68
N MET A 114 -16.92 0.97 -4.28
CA MET A 114 -17.97 0.98 -5.31
C MET A 114 -17.43 0.48 -6.64
N SER A 115 -16.25 0.97 -7.05
CA SER A 115 -15.62 0.57 -8.32
C SER A 115 -14.74 -0.68 -8.19
N LYS A 116 -14.55 -1.21 -6.97
CA LYS A 116 -13.64 -2.31 -6.66
C LYS A 116 -12.23 -2.04 -7.21
N SER A 117 -11.74 -0.83 -6.96
CA SER A 117 -10.46 -0.35 -7.46
C SER A 117 -9.52 0.07 -6.34
N LEU A 118 -8.23 0.05 -6.66
CA LEU A 118 -7.12 0.47 -5.82
C LEU A 118 -6.41 1.64 -6.47
N ILE A 119 -6.10 2.63 -5.66
CA ILE A 119 -5.41 3.86 -6.03
C ILE A 119 -4.19 3.99 -5.13
N LEU A 120 -3.05 4.38 -5.69
CA LEU A 120 -1.86 4.72 -4.90
C LEU A 120 -2.08 6.10 -4.25
N ALA A 121 -2.04 6.16 -2.92
CA ALA A 121 -2.32 7.40 -2.19
C ALA A 121 -1.14 8.37 -2.16
N SER A 122 0.10 7.85 -2.20
CA SER A 122 1.33 8.64 -2.15
C SER A 122 2.10 8.63 -3.46
N THR A 123 2.61 9.80 -3.85
CA THR A 123 3.48 9.95 -5.01
C THR A 123 4.85 9.33 -4.74
N PRO A 124 5.55 8.81 -5.76
CA PRO A 124 6.97 8.57 -5.64
C PRO A 124 7.64 9.90 -5.30
N ASN A 125 8.27 10.02 -4.12
CA ASN A 125 9.10 11.17 -3.71
C ASN A 125 10.21 11.52 -4.73
N LYS A 126 10.40 10.70 -5.78
CA LYS A 126 11.36 10.88 -6.86
C LYS A 126 10.84 11.60 -8.11
N LEU A 127 9.52 11.77 -8.29
CA LEU A 127 8.98 12.46 -9.48
C LEU A 127 8.73 13.96 -9.25
N ALA A 128 8.76 14.44 -8.01
CA ALA A 128 8.57 15.86 -7.70
C ALA A 128 9.81 16.75 -7.95
N ILE A 129 10.99 16.16 -8.18
CA ILE A 129 12.25 16.93 -8.26
C ILE A 129 12.50 17.48 -9.69
N THR A 130 11.88 16.94 -10.73
CA THR A 130 12.12 17.44 -12.10
C THR A 130 11.21 18.61 -12.52
N GLY A 131 10.11 18.87 -11.79
CA GLY A 131 9.21 19.99 -12.10
C GLY A 131 9.68 21.36 -11.56
N TRP A 132 10.45 21.37 -10.46
CA TRP A 132 10.89 22.61 -9.82
C TRP A 132 12.20 23.16 -10.41
N VAL A 133 13.03 22.31 -11.02
CA VAL A 133 14.32 22.73 -11.60
C VAL A 133 14.13 23.52 -12.90
N GLN A 134 13.01 23.33 -13.62
CA GLN A 134 12.75 24.04 -14.87
C GLN A 134 12.18 25.46 -14.66
N VAL A 135 11.42 25.68 -13.59
CA VAL A 135 10.85 27.01 -13.28
C VAL A 135 11.91 27.98 -12.74
N THR A 136 12.95 27.48 -12.08
CA THR A 136 14.02 28.34 -11.55
C THR A 136 15.09 28.72 -12.58
N LEU A 137 15.28 27.95 -13.66
CA LEU A 137 16.28 28.29 -14.68
C LEU A 137 15.80 29.40 -15.63
N SER A 138 14.50 29.48 -15.91
CA SER A 138 13.92 30.55 -16.76
C SER A 138 13.95 31.92 -16.08
N ALA A 139 13.90 31.96 -14.74
CA ALA A 139 13.96 33.20 -13.97
C ALA A 139 15.38 33.76 -13.80
N LEU A 140 16.42 32.94 -14.04
CA LEU A 140 17.83 33.34 -13.89
C LEU A 140 18.50 33.75 -15.22
N LEU A 141 17.89 33.45 -16.38
CA LEU A 141 18.52 33.69 -17.69
C LEU A 141 17.90 34.81 -18.53
N GLY A 142 16.89 35.55 -18.02
CA GLY A 142 16.44 36.83 -18.58
C GLY A 142 16.54 36.95 -20.10
N LEU A 143 15.78 36.14 -20.83
CA LEU A 143 15.64 36.22 -22.28
C LEU A 143 14.18 36.52 -22.59
N ASP A 144 13.92 37.79 -22.90
CA ASP A 144 12.77 38.22 -23.70
C ASP A 144 12.76 37.52 -25.07
#